data_AF-A0A532CD23-F1
#
_entry.id   AF-A0A532CD23-F1
#
_cell.length_a   1.000
_cell.length_b   1.000
_cell.length_c   1.000
_cell.angle_alpha   90.00
_cell.angle_beta   90.00
_cell.angle_gamma   90.00
#
_symmetry.space_group_name_H-M   'P 1'
#
loop_
_entity.id
_entity.type
_entity.pdbx_description
1 polymer ?
#
loop_
_entity_poly.entity_id
_entity_poly.type
_entity_poly.pdbx_seq_one_letter_code
_entity_poly.pdbx_strand_id
1 'polypeptide(L)'
;MLYAILCYASEDVVCSWSKEQDDAVMEKLIGVQEKYANAGRLGPVARLLPTTAATTLRKVKGESIVIDGPFAETKEQFLGFYTLECADLDEAVDFARELSEVNP
;
A
#
# COMPACT_ATOMS: atom_id res chain seq x y z
N MET A 1 -11.38 -5.06 -15.30
CA MET A 1 -10.63 -6.03 -14.50
C MET A 1 -10.12 -5.35 -13.24
N LEU A 2 -10.18 -6.03 -12.11
CA LEU A 2 -9.67 -5.51 -10.84
C LEU A 2 -8.16 -5.72 -10.73
N TYR A 3 -7.42 -4.65 -10.46
CA TYR A 3 -5.98 -4.66 -10.20
C TYR A 3 -5.68 -4.22 -8.77
N ALA A 4 -4.60 -4.75 -8.20
CA ALA A 4 -4.04 -4.30 -6.94
C ALA A 4 -2.68 -3.62 -7.20
N ILE A 5 -2.51 -2.42 -6.65
CA ILE A 5 -1.27 -1.66 -6.69
C ILE A 5 -0.65 -1.77 -5.31
N LEU A 6 0.49 -2.45 -5.20
CA LEU A 6 1.14 -2.76 -3.94
C LEU A 6 2.20 -1.69 -3.62
N CYS A 7 2.07 -1.04 -2.47
CA CYS A 7 2.97 0.01 -2.05
C CYS A 7 4.11 -0.57 -1.20
N TYR A 8 5.32 -0.60 -1.75
CA TYR A 8 6.54 -1.00 -1.05
C TYR A 8 7.47 0.20 -0.90
N ALA A 9 8.03 0.36 0.30
CA ALA A 9 9.10 1.31 0.59
C ALA A 9 9.83 0.90 1.87
N SER A 10 10.93 1.59 2.19
CA SER A 10 11.57 1.47 3.50
C SER A 10 10.67 2.04 4.59
N GLU A 11 10.19 1.19 5.51
CA GLU A 11 9.33 1.62 6.61
C GLU A 11 10.06 2.52 7.60
N ASP A 12 11.38 2.35 7.77
CA ASP A 12 12.19 3.24 8.61
C ASP A 12 12.16 4.68 8.09
N VAL A 13 12.25 4.85 6.76
CA VAL A 13 12.16 6.16 6.12
C VAL A 13 10.76 6.73 6.29
N VAL A 14 9.72 5.98 5.94
CA VAL A 14 8.33 6.45 6.01
C VAL A 14 7.91 6.78 7.45
N CYS A 15 8.32 5.98 8.43
CA CYS A 15 8.01 6.22 9.84
C CYS A 15 8.83 7.36 10.46
N SER A 16 9.89 7.81 9.79
CA SER A 16 10.70 8.94 10.24
C SER A 16 10.16 10.31 9.83
N TRP A 17 9.15 10.35 8.95
CA TRP A 17 8.54 11.59 8.50
C TRP A 17 7.92 12.36 9.66
N SER A 18 8.00 13.70 9.59
CA SER A 18 7.20 14.55 10.47
C SER A 18 5.72 14.40 10.13
N LYS A 19 4.85 14.74 11.08
CA LYS A 19 3.40 14.73 10.83
C LYS A 19 3.02 15.62 9.64
N GLU A 20 3.65 16.78 9.51
CA GLU A 20 3.39 17.73 8.41
C GLU A 20 3.81 17.16 7.06
N GLN A 21 4.93 16.44 7.01
CA GLN A 21 5.37 15.74 5.79
C GLN A 21 4.39 14.62 5.42
N ASP A 22 4.00 13.81 6.42
CA ASP A 22 3.05 12.71 6.25
C ASP A 22 1.70 13.21 5.74
N ASP A 23 1.11 14.19 6.41
CA ASP A 23 -0.18 14.79 6.06
C ASP A 23 -0.14 15.37 4.64
N ALA A 24 0.95 16.05 4.26
CA ALA A 24 1.10 16.64 2.93
C ALA A 24 1.24 15.58 1.80
N VAL A 25 1.89 14.45 2.06
CA VAL A 25 1.94 13.33 1.09
C VAL A 25 0.57 12.68 0.96
N MET A 26 -0.11 12.45 2.08
CA MET A 26 -1.45 11.86 2.10
C MET A 26 -2.47 12.73 1.35
N GLU A 27 -2.43 14.06 1.52
CA GLU A 27 -3.30 14.99 0.79
C GLU A 27 -3.13 14.84 -0.74
N LYS A 28 -1.88 14.78 -1.22
CA LYS A 28 -1.62 14.61 -2.65
C LYS A 28 -2.06 13.26 -3.18
N LEU A 29 -1.81 12.19 -2.42
CA LEU A 29 -2.27 10.84 -2.76
C LEU A 29 -3.79 10.77 -2.85
N ILE A 30 -4.52 11.45 -1.94
CA ILE A 30 -5.97 11.56 -1.99
C ILE A 30 -6.42 12.29 -3.26
N GLY A 31 -5.74 13.39 -3.63
CA GLY A 31 -6.04 14.11 -4.88
C GLY A 31 -5.96 13.24 -6.14
N VAL A 32 -4.98 12.33 -6.22
CA VAL A 32 -4.88 11.35 -7.32
C VAL A 32 -6.07 10.37 -7.28
N GLN A 33 -6.42 9.88 -6.10
CA GLN A 33 -7.50 8.91 -5.90
C GLN A 33 -8.88 9.47 -6.29
N GLU A 34 -9.15 10.75 -6.03
CA GLU A 34 -10.46 11.38 -6.25
C GLU A 34 -10.99 11.20 -7.68
N LYS A 35 -10.11 11.34 -8.68
CA LYS A 35 -10.42 11.13 -10.11
C LYS A 35 -11.06 9.75 -10.34
N TYR A 36 -10.46 8.70 -9.77
CA TYR A 36 -10.90 7.31 -9.96
C TYR A 36 -12.05 6.92 -9.04
N ALA A 37 -12.09 7.48 -7.82
CA ALA A 37 -13.19 7.31 -6.89
C ALA A 37 -14.50 7.89 -7.45
N ASN A 38 -14.46 9.12 -7.98
CA ASN A 38 -15.62 9.77 -8.61
C ASN A 38 -16.11 9.03 -9.85
N ALA A 39 -15.23 8.30 -10.54
CA ALA A 39 -15.59 7.43 -11.65
C ALA A 39 -16.16 6.07 -11.21
N GLY A 40 -16.24 5.80 -9.90
CA GLY A 40 -16.73 4.52 -9.35
C GLY A 40 -15.75 3.36 -9.56
N ARG A 41 -14.47 3.66 -9.78
CA ARG A 41 -13.44 2.67 -10.15
C ARG A 41 -12.45 2.36 -9.05
N LEU A 42 -12.31 3.25 -8.06
CA LEU A 42 -11.45 3.01 -6.90
C LEU A 42 -12.15 2.05 -5.93
N GLY A 43 -11.51 0.92 -5.66
CA GLY A 43 -11.94 -0.06 -4.67
C GLY A 43 -11.36 0.24 -3.28
N PRO A 44 -11.30 -0.77 -2.39
CA PRO A 44 -10.61 -0.64 -1.11
C PRO A 44 -9.16 -0.11 -1.25
N VAL A 45 -8.81 0.78 -0.33
CA VAL A 45 -7.47 1.35 -0.16
C VAL A 45 -7.09 1.19 1.30
N ALA A 46 -5.84 0.80 1.57
CA ALA A 46 -5.33 0.69 2.93
C ALA A 46 -3.88 1.16 3.00
N ARG A 47 -3.60 2.02 3.98
CA ARG A 47 -2.25 2.23 4.50
C ARG A 47 -2.09 1.38 5.76
N LEU A 48 -1.06 0.55 5.78
CA LEU A 48 -0.81 -0.39 6.85
C LEU A 48 0.09 0.22 7.93
N LEU A 49 0.01 -0.34 9.14
CA LEU A 49 0.97 -0.08 10.20
C LEU A 49 2.33 -0.71 9.87
N PRO A 50 3.41 -0.28 10.53
CA PRO A 50 4.75 -0.86 10.34
C PRO A 50 4.78 -2.35 10.65
N THR A 51 5.79 -3.05 10.15
CA THR A 51 5.91 -4.51 10.35
C THR A 51 6.07 -4.93 11.81
N THR A 52 6.45 -4.01 12.70
CA THR A 52 6.45 -4.19 14.17
C THR A 52 5.06 -4.37 14.77
N ALA A 53 3.98 -4.00 14.06
CA ALA A 53 2.60 -4.25 14.45
C ALA A 53 2.01 -5.49 13.76
N ALA A 54 2.78 -6.18 12.91
CA ALA A 54 2.31 -7.33 12.16
C ALA A 54 2.30 -8.60 13.03
N THR A 55 1.44 -9.55 12.65
CA THR A 55 1.44 -10.90 13.23
C THR A 55 1.18 -11.89 12.12
N THR A 56 2.03 -12.91 12.02
CA THR A 56 1.99 -13.92 10.96
C THR A 56 1.49 -15.25 11.50
N LEU A 57 0.43 -15.78 10.89
CA LEU A 57 -0.02 -17.16 11.12
C LEU A 57 0.56 -18.08 10.03
N ARG A 58 1.28 -19.13 10.44
CA ARG A 58 1.85 -20.14 9.52
C ARG A 58 1.41 -21.55 9.89
N LYS A 59 1.03 -22.34 8.89
CA LYS A 59 0.77 -23.77 9.06
C LYS A 59 2.04 -24.58 8.86
N VAL A 60 2.46 -25.33 9.86
CA VAL A 60 3.65 -26.20 9.82
C VAL A 60 3.25 -27.60 10.27
N LYS A 61 3.46 -28.61 9.43
CA LYS A 61 3.15 -30.03 9.72
C LYS A 61 1.73 -30.28 10.25
N GLY A 62 0.75 -29.48 9.81
CA GLY A 62 -0.65 -29.62 10.22
C GLY A 62 -1.04 -28.74 11.42
N GLU A 63 -0.09 -28.16 12.13
CA GLU A 63 -0.32 -27.25 13.26
C GLU A 63 -0.24 -25.79 12.81
N SER A 64 -0.93 -24.91 13.53
CA SER A 64 -0.89 -23.46 13.29
C SER A 64 -0.01 -22.78 14.32
N ILE A 65 0.96 -22.00 13.85
CA ILE A 65 1.92 -21.26 14.67
C ILE A 65 1.71 -19.77 14.42
N VAL A 66 1.67 -18.98 15.49
CA VAL A 66 1.61 -17.52 15.45
C VAL A 66 3.01 -16.97 15.70
N ILE A 67 3.46 -16.06 14.84
CA ILE A 67 4.78 -15.44 14.87
C ILE A 67 4.59 -13.93 14.91
N ASP A 68 5.30 -13.27 15.82
CA ASP A 68 5.35 -11.80 15.88
C ASP A 68 6.10 -11.25 14.66
N GLY A 69 5.59 -10.18 14.05
CA GLY A 69 6.17 -9.56 12.87
C GLY A 69 5.66 -10.09 11.51
N PRO A 70 6.28 -9.64 10.42
CA PRO A 70 5.81 -9.87 9.05
C PRO A 70 6.09 -11.30 8.56
N PHE A 71 5.56 -11.65 7.39
CA PHE A 71 5.79 -12.95 6.78
C PHE A 71 7.27 -13.26 6.53
N ALA A 72 8.03 -12.24 6.11
CA ALA A 72 9.45 -12.31 5.84
C ALA A 72 10.10 -10.93 6.02
N GLU A 73 11.37 -10.94 6.42
CA GLU A 73 12.21 -9.74 6.36
C GLU A 73 12.60 -9.44 4.92
N THR A 74 12.42 -8.18 4.52
CA THR A 74 12.64 -7.68 3.15
C THR A 74 13.31 -6.32 3.23
N LYS A 75 13.96 -5.88 2.14
CA LYS A 75 14.57 -4.55 2.09
C LYS A 75 13.55 -3.42 2.12
N GLU A 76 12.38 -3.65 1.55
CA GLU A 76 11.26 -2.72 1.50
C GLU A 76 10.02 -3.47 1.98
N GLN A 77 9.22 -2.83 2.83
CA GLN A 77 8.08 -3.43 3.50
C GLN A 77 6.80 -3.11 2.76
N PHE A 78 5.79 -3.98 2.89
CA PHE A 78 4.47 -3.77 2.31
C PHE A 78 3.67 -2.80 3.17
N LEU A 79 3.60 -1.53 2.75
CA LEU A 79 3.05 -0.43 3.55
C LEU A 79 1.59 -0.11 3.21
N GLY A 80 1.02 -0.76 2.21
CA GLY A 80 -0.34 -0.48 1.80
C GLY A 80 -0.65 -0.95 0.39
N PHE A 81 -1.90 -0.77 0.00
CA PHE A 81 -2.34 -1.05 -1.35
C PHE A 81 -3.51 -0.17 -1.77
N TYR A 82 -3.63 -0.04 -3.09
CA TYR A 82 -4.85 0.42 -3.75
C TYR A 82 -5.45 -0.72 -4.55
N THR A 83 -6.76 -0.71 -4.72
CA THR A 83 -7.43 -1.55 -5.72
C THR A 83 -8.17 -0.67 -6.71
N LEU A 84 -8.09 -1.02 -7.99
CA LEU A 84 -8.64 -0.20 -9.06
C LEU A 84 -9.26 -1.08 -10.15
N GLU A 85 -10.47 -0.74 -10.57
CA GLU A 85 -11.12 -1.33 -11.74
C GLU A 85 -10.60 -0.63 -13.01
N CYS A 86 -9.93 -1.39 -13.88
CA CYS A 86 -9.31 -0.90 -15.11
C CYS A 86 -9.78 -1.69 -16.34
N ALA A 87 -9.73 -1.08 -17.52
CA ALA A 87 -9.96 -1.78 -18.77
C ALA A 87 -8.84 -2.81 -19.06
N ASP A 88 -7.60 -2.46 -18.74
CA ASP A 88 -6.40 -3.26 -18.98
C ASP A 88 -5.27 -2.93 -17.98
N LEU A 89 -4.09 -3.54 -18.20
CA LEU A 89 -2.92 -3.36 -17.35
C LEU A 89 -2.29 -1.97 -17.52
N ASP A 90 -2.34 -1.39 -18.72
CA ASP A 90 -1.70 -0.10 -18.99
C ASP A 90 -2.35 1.00 -18.15
N GLU A 91 -3.68 0.95 -18.01
CA GLU A 91 -4.41 1.88 -17.15
C GLU A 91 -4.09 1.71 -15.66
N ALA A 92 -3.88 0.46 -15.19
CA ALA A 92 -3.42 0.23 -13.81
C ALA A 92 -2.00 0.76 -13.58
N VAL A 93 -1.12 0.65 -14.58
CA VAL A 93 0.25 1.18 -14.54
C VAL A 93 0.22 2.71 -14.56
N ASP A 94 -0.65 3.34 -15.34
CA ASP A 94 -0.79 4.80 -15.36
C ASP A 94 -1.26 5.35 -14.01
N PHE A 95 -2.21 4.68 -13.35
CA PHE A 95 -2.57 5.05 -11.98
C PHE A 95 -1.39 4.90 -11.00
N ALA A 96 -0.62 3.82 -11.11
CA ALA A 96 0.59 3.65 -10.29
C ALA A 96 1.65 4.74 -10.54
N ARG A 97 1.77 5.22 -11.79
CA ARG A 97 2.65 6.36 -12.13
C ARG A 97 2.15 7.65 -11.49
N GLU A 98 0.87 7.98 -11.62
CA GLU A 98 0.29 9.17 -10.99
C GLU A 98 0.51 9.17 -9.47
N LEU A 99 0.35 8.02 -8.80
CA LEU A 99 0.66 7.87 -7.38
C LEU A 99 2.16 8.10 -7.09
N SER A 100 3.05 7.55 -7.92
CA SER A 100 4.50 7.69 -7.76
C SER A 100 5.02 9.11 -8.00
N GLU A 101 4.35 9.91 -8.83
CA GLU A 101 4.74 11.30 -9.08
C GLU A 101 4.52 12.20 -7.85
N VAL A 102 3.55 11.85 -7.01
CA VAL A 102 3.19 12.64 -5.83
C VAL A 102 3.69 12.06 -4.51
N ASN A 103 4.19 10.82 -4.54
CA ASN A 103 4.78 10.14 -3.39
C ASN A 103 6.33 10.23 -3.47
N PRO A 104 6.97 10.89 -2.49
CA PRO A 104 8.41 11.14 -2.50
C PRO A 104 9.27 9.88 -2.27
#